data_AF-A0A3M7PD07-F1
#
_entry.id   AF-A0A3M7PD07-F1
#
_cell.length_a   1.000
_cell.length_b   1.000
_cell.length_c   1.000
_cell.angle_alpha   90.00
_cell.angle_beta   90.00
_cell.angle_gamma   90.00
#
_symmetry.space_group_name_H-M   'P 1'
#
loop_
_entity.id
_entity.type
_entity.pdbx_description
1 polymer ?
#
loop_
_entity_poly.entity_id
_entity_poly.type
_entity_poly.pdbx_seq_one_letter_code
_entity_poly.pdbx_strand_id
1 'polypeptide(L)'
;MDSTLQTSSVSSSISEQKYINLRKRLDQLGYRQTLGIESLPLIEKLFNDLVHTTESLKKAKLEKSKNADSMNSSLRNSSMSSISNVDMVTPSIQAYKADNGKLIKENNELHLQLIKIKDELDFEIKELKTKLSKSEHENSDLRFLNTQYLHKLRSIEKESKDKSKKILDLQEKNFQAVIQTSSGSVSKQGLCFRRQRLDIDCMLPPPTKTCSTTSLASNGSSGSSGIGQSCASDPYVIDMIKLADDRISQLQTELDNYKQSSEILENKVSNYKTQVILKKNPGFYNQEISFFKTCVRSCENNLVL
;
A
#
# COMPACT_ATOMS: atom_id res chain seq x y z
N MET A 1 38.54 -51.02 -97.76
CA MET A 1 38.56 -51.84 -96.53
C MET A 1 39.65 -51.29 -95.63
N ASP A 2 39.37 -50.27 -94.81
CA ASP A 2 40.28 -49.82 -93.73
C ASP A 2 39.66 -48.70 -92.89
N SER A 3 38.52 -48.97 -92.26
CA SER A 3 37.92 -48.00 -91.30
C SER A 3 37.29 -48.66 -90.07
N THR A 4 37.49 -49.98 -89.91
CA THR A 4 36.90 -50.77 -88.81
C THR A 4 37.94 -51.26 -87.80
N LEU A 5 39.25 -51.08 -88.08
CA LEU A 5 40.34 -51.52 -87.19
C LEU A 5 40.88 -50.42 -86.26
N GLN A 6 40.44 -49.16 -86.43
CA GLN A 6 40.95 -48.03 -85.65
C GLN A 6 40.07 -47.66 -84.45
N THR A 7 38.84 -48.19 -84.38
CA THR A 7 37.92 -47.96 -83.26
C THR A 7 38.15 -48.93 -82.09
N SER A 8 38.78 -50.08 -82.31
CA SER A 8 39.09 -51.07 -81.26
C SER A 8 40.36 -50.74 -80.45
N SER A 9 41.36 -50.09 -81.05
CA SER A 9 42.57 -49.65 -80.34
C SER A 9 42.31 -48.42 -79.45
N VAL A 10 41.45 -47.51 -79.91
CA VAL A 10 41.04 -46.33 -79.13
C VAL A 10 40.16 -46.72 -77.93
N SER A 11 39.26 -47.72 -78.08
CA SER A 11 38.47 -48.22 -76.94
C SER A 11 39.30 -49.01 -75.93
N SER A 12 40.33 -49.77 -76.37
CA SER A 12 41.28 -50.44 -75.46
C SER A 12 42.11 -49.44 -74.66
N SER A 13 42.67 -48.40 -75.30
CA SER A 13 43.51 -47.40 -74.62
C SER A 13 42.72 -46.57 -73.58
N ILE A 14 41.46 -46.22 -73.86
CA ILE A 14 40.59 -45.54 -72.88
C ILE A 14 40.26 -46.48 -71.71
N SER A 15 40.01 -47.76 -71.99
CA SER A 15 39.68 -48.75 -70.95
C SER A 15 40.89 -49.08 -70.07
N GLU A 16 42.10 -49.12 -70.64
CA GLU A 16 43.36 -49.27 -69.91
C GLU A 16 43.67 -48.06 -69.02
N GLN A 17 43.44 -46.84 -69.52
CA GLN A 17 43.60 -45.63 -68.70
C GLN A 17 42.60 -45.57 -67.54
N LYS A 18 41.33 -45.93 -67.78
CA LYS A 18 40.32 -46.05 -66.73
C LYS A 18 40.67 -47.14 -65.73
N TYR A 19 41.19 -48.28 -66.19
CA TYR A 19 41.67 -49.36 -65.35
C TYR A 19 42.79 -48.89 -64.42
N ILE A 20 43.82 -48.22 -64.96
CA ILE A 20 44.95 -47.71 -64.15
C ILE A 20 44.46 -46.70 -63.10
N ASN A 21 43.56 -45.80 -63.47
CA ASN A 21 43.04 -44.78 -62.58
C ASN A 21 42.16 -45.36 -61.46
N LEU A 22 41.24 -46.27 -61.81
CA LEU A 22 40.41 -46.96 -60.82
C LEU A 22 41.28 -47.85 -59.91
N ARG A 23 42.26 -48.54 -60.48
CA ARG A 23 43.20 -49.38 -59.75
C ARG A 23 43.98 -48.59 -58.71
N LYS A 24 44.54 -47.43 -59.08
CA LYS A 24 45.24 -46.54 -58.14
C LYS A 24 44.34 -46.10 -56.99
N ARG A 25 43.07 -45.76 -57.27
CA ARG A 25 42.09 -45.37 -56.24
C ARG A 25 41.72 -46.53 -55.31
N LEU A 26 41.56 -47.74 -55.84
CA LEU A 26 41.28 -48.93 -55.05
C LEU A 26 42.48 -49.36 -54.20
N ASP A 27 43.69 -49.29 -54.75
CA ASP A 27 44.94 -49.57 -54.01
C ASP A 27 45.14 -48.56 -52.87
N GLN A 28 44.77 -47.28 -53.04
CA GLN A 28 44.78 -46.27 -51.97
C GLN A 28 43.82 -46.60 -50.82
N LEU A 29 42.72 -47.30 -51.12
CA LEU A 29 41.77 -47.78 -50.11
C LEU A 29 42.14 -49.17 -49.56
N GLY A 30 43.25 -49.76 -50.03
CA GLY A 30 43.76 -51.05 -49.57
C GLY A 30 43.23 -52.28 -50.30
N TYR A 31 42.43 -52.11 -51.37
CA TYR A 31 41.89 -53.22 -52.16
C TYR A 31 42.89 -53.68 -53.22
N ARG A 32 43.80 -54.60 -52.86
CA ARG A 32 44.91 -55.04 -53.71
C ARG A 32 44.63 -56.29 -54.57
N GLN A 33 43.43 -56.86 -54.51
CA GLN A 33 43.05 -58.07 -55.26
C GLN A 33 43.20 -57.86 -56.78
N THR A 34 43.64 -58.87 -57.53
CA THR A 34 43.75 -58.80 -59.00
C THR A 34 42.37 -58.68 -59.63
N LEU A 35 42.20 -57.74 -60.56
CA LEU A 35 40.92 -57.39 -61.16
C LEU A 35 40.99 -57.58 -62.68
N GLY A 36 39.98 -58.24 -63.26
CA GLY A 36 39.86 -58.42 -64.70
C GLY A 36 39.24 -57.21 -65.39
N ILE A 37 39.63 -56.94 -66.64
CA ILE A 37 39.14 -55.80 -67.44
C ILE A 37 37.61 -55.85 -67.64
N GLU A 38 37.02 -57.04 -67.73
CA GLU A 38 35.56 -57.23 -67.87
C GLU A 38 34.75 -56.68 -66.69
N SER A 39 35.34 -56.66 -65.49
CA SER A 39 34.67 -56.18 -64.26
C SER A 39 34.77 -54.67 -64.04
N LEU A 40 35.55 -53.98 -64.88
CA LEU A 40 35.90 -52.57 -64.71
C LEU A 40 34.68 -51.62 -64.69
N PRO A 41 33.71 -51.70 -65.63
CA PRO A 41 32.60 -50.75 -65.69
C PRO A 41 31.66 -50.84 -64.47
N LEU A 42 31.47 -52.07 -63.96
CA LEU A 42 30.63 -52.31 -62.79
C LEU A 42 31.29 -51.76 -61.52
N ILE A 43 32.58 -51.99 -61.35
CA ILE A 43 33.33 -51.52 -60.19
C ILE A 43 33.45 -50.01 -60.22
N GLU A 44 33.66 -49.40 -61.39
CA GLU A 44 33.67 -47.94 -61.53
C GLU A 44 32.33 -47.34 -61.07
N LYS A 45 31.21 -47.94 -61.47
CA LYS A 45 29.88 -47.48 -61.05
C LYS A 45 29.64 -47.64 -59.55
N LEU A 46 29.92 -48.82 -59.00
CA LEU A 46 29.79 -49.08 -57.55
C LEU A 46 30.71 -48.18 -56.71
N PHE A 47 31.92 -47.93 -57.21
CA PHE A 47 32.87 -47.04 -56.56
C PHE A 47 32.35 -45.61 -56.54
N ASN A 48 31.84 -45.11 -57.68
CA ASN A 48 31.25 -43.78 -57.74
C ASN A 48 30.01 -43.66 -56.84
N ASP A 49 29.15 -44.67 -56.79
CA ASP A 49 27.98 -44.70 -55.90
C ASP A 49 28.40 -44.67 -54.41
N LEU A 50 29.44 -45.42 -54.05
CA LEU A 50 29.97 -45.43 -52.68
C LEU A 50 30.62 -44.10 -52.30
N VAL A 51 31.39 -43.49 -53.20
CA VAL A 51 31.96 -42.15 -53.01
C VAL A 51 30.83 -41.12 -52.89
N HIS A 52 29.83 -41.16 -53.77
CA HIS A 52 28.69 -40.25 -53.71
C HIS A 52 27.88 -40.37 -52.41
N THR A 53 27.60 -41.59 -51.95
CA THR A 53 26.85 -41.81 -50.70
C THR A 53 27.65 -41.37 -49.47
N THR A 54 28.95 -41.67 -49.42
CA THR A 54 29.83 -41.25 -48.31
C THR A 54 30.07 -39.74 -48.28
N GLU A 55 30.25 -39.11 -49.44
CA GLU A 55 30.36 -37.65 -49.56
C GLU A 55 29.04 -36.96 -49.22
N SER A 56 27.90 -37.48 -49.68
CA SER A 56 26.59 -36.91 -49.38
C SER A 56 26.26 -37.02 -47.89
N LEU A 57 26.60 -38.14 -47.25
CA LEU A 57 26.46 -38.31 -45.81
C LEU A 57 27.39 -37.36 -45.04
N LYS A 58 28.64 -37.19 -45.49
CA LYS A 58 29.58 -36.23 -44.90
C LYS A 58 29.08 -34.78 -45.03
N LYS A 59 28.54 -34.41 -46.19
CA LYS A 59 27.90 -33.10 -46.43
C LYS A 59 26.69 -32.92 -45.51
N ALA A 60 25.79 -33.90 -45.42
CA ALA A 60 24.62 -33.82 -44.54
C ALA A 60 25.00 -33.72 -43.05
N LYS A 61 26.04 -34.45 -42.61
CA LYS A 61 26.57 -34.32 -41.24
C LYS A 61 27.20 -32.95 -40.99
N LEU A 62 27.96 -32.43 -41.95
CA LEU A 62 28.53 -31.09 -41.85
C LEU A 62 27.45 -30.00 -41.81
N GLU A 63 26.41 -30.11 -42.63
CA GLU A 63 25.28 -29.16 -42.59
C GLU A 63 24.50 -29.29 -41.26
N LYS A 64 24.33 -30.49 -40.72
CA LYS A 64 23.73 -30.67 -39.39
C LYS A 64 24.60 -30.08 -38.28
N SER A 65 25.92 -30.24 -38.35
CA SER A 65 26.85 -29.62 -37.39
C SER A 65 26.83 -28.10 -37.52
N LYS A 66 26.95 -27.57 -38.74
CA LYS A 66 26.85 -26.14 -39.03
C LYS A 66 25.51 -25.56 -38.59
N ASN A 67 24.41 -26.30 -38.67
CA ASN A 67 23.10 -25.85 -38.20
C ASN A 67 23.01 -25.85 -36.67
N ALA A 68 23.64 -26.81 -35.99
CA ALA A 68 23.73 -26.80 -34.52
C ALA A 68 24.66 -25.68 -34.01
N ASP A 69 25.79 -25.47 -34.68
CA ASP A 69 26.75 -24.41 -34.40
C ASP A 69 26.19 -23.04 -34.80
N SER A 70 25.43 -22.96 -35.89
CA SER A 70 24.71 -21.74 -36.29
C SER A 70 23.54 -21.48 -35.37
N MET A 71 22.83 -22.46 -34.81
CA MET A 71 21.78 -22.21 -33.83
C MET A 71 22.34 -21.65 -32.51
N ASN A 72 23.48 -22.16 -32.04
CA ASN A 72 24.19 -21.62 -30.88
C ASN A 72 24.86 -20.26 -31.18
N SER A 73 25.39 -20.08 -32.40
CA SER A 73 25.95 -18.81 -32.87
C SER A 73 24.87 -17.76 -33.15
N SER A 74 23.68 -18.14 -33.63
CA SER A 74 22.55 -17.24 -33.92
C SER A 74 22.01 -16.62 -32.65
N LEU A 75 22.05 -17.33 -31.52
CA LEU A 75 21.70 -16.76 -30.22
C LEU A 75 22.71 -15.71 -29.75
N ARG A 76 23.95 -15.74 -30.26
CA ARG A 76 25.04 -14.82 -29.90
C ARG A 76 25.32 -13.73 -30.96
N ASN A 77 24.99 -13.98 -32.23
CA ASN A 77 25.30 -13.13 -33.39
C ASN A 77 24.05 -12.53 -34.08
N SER A 78 22.81 -12.90 -33.67
CA SER A 78 21.59 -12.13 -34.03
C SER A 78 21.63 -10.69 -33.53
N SER A 79 22.59 -10.35 -32.67
CA SER A 79 22.86 -8.99 -32.22
C SER A 79 23.67 -8.16 -33.21
N MET A 80 24.31 -8.74 -34.25
CA MET A 80 25.26 -7.98 -35.08
C MET A 80 25.17 -8.15 -36.61
N SER A 81 24.61 -9.25 -37.14
CA SER A 81 24.57 -9.50 -38.60
C SER A 81 23.26 -9.10 -39.29
N SER A 82 22.23 -8.70 -38.54
CA SER A 82 20.92 -8.37 -39.10
C SER A 82 20.88 -6.95 -39.70
N ILE A 83 21.89 -6.12 -39.42
CA ILE A 83 21.86 -4.65 -39.60
C ILE A 83 21.57 -4.17 -41.03
N SER A 84 21.89 -4.92 -42.09
CA SER A 84 21.73 -4.39 -43.46
C SER A 84 20.36 -4.64 -44.12
N ASN A 85 19.59 -5.66 -43.71
CA ASN A 85 18.21 -5.88 -44.18
C ASN A 85 17.16 -5.59 -43.09
N VAL A 86 17.61 -5.35 -41.86
CA VAL A 86 16.74 -4.97 -40.75
C VAL A 86 16.38 -3.49 -40.81
N ASP A 87 17.18 -2.60 -41.40
CA ASP A 87 16.94 -1.12 -41.39
C ASP A 87 15.59 -0.61 -41.94
N MET A 88 14.85 -1.39 -42.73
CA MET A 88 13.49 -1.04 -43.20
C MET A 88 12.36 -1.64 -42.35
N VAL A 89 12.58 -2.78 -41.70
CA VAL A 89 11.59 -3.48 -40.85
C VAL A 89 11.83 -3.18 -39.36
N THR A 90 13.02 -2.68 -39.04
CA THR A 90 13.48 -2.33 -37.70
C THR A 90 12.81 -1.11 -37.11
N PRO A 91 12.37 -0.07 -37.84
CA PRO A 91 11.70 1.06 -37.20
C PRO A 91 10.36 0.64 -36.57
N SER A 92 9.56 -0.16 -37.28
CA SER A 92 8.29 -0.69 -36.77
C SER A 92 8.51 -1.68 -35.62
N ILE A 93 9.45 -2.63 -35.78
CA ILE A 93 9.77 -3.59 -34.71
C ILE A 93 10.36 -2.88 -33.47
N GLN A 94 11.17 -1.84 -33.66
CA GLN A 94 11.76 -1.06 -32.57
C GLN A 94 10.72 -0.23 -31.82
N ALA A 95 9.73 0.33 -32.52
CA ALA A 95 8.58 0.97 -31.89
C ALA A 95 7.80 -0.01 -31.00
N TYR A 96 7.47 -1.19 -31.51
CA TYR A 96 6.80 -2.23 -30.69
C TYR A 96 7.65 -2.69 -29.51
N LYS A 97 8.97 -2.85 -29.66
CA LYS A 97 9.85 -3.19 -28.55
C LYS A 97 9.92 -2.08 -27.50
N ALA A 98 9.96 -0.83 -27.93
CA ALA A 98 9.95 0.32 -27.02
C ALA A 98 8.63 0.41 -26.24
N ASP A 99 7.50 0.23 -26.92
CA ASP A 99 6.18 0.26 -26.29
C ASP A 99 5.94 -0.95 -25.38
N ASN A 100 6.34 -2.15 -25.78
CA ASN A 100 6.34 -3.31 -24.88
C ASN A 100 7.22 -3.08 -23.66
N GLY A 101 8.37 -2.42 -23.82
CA GLY A 101 9.23 -2.02 -22.71
C GLY A 101 8.56 -1.03 -21.75
N LYS A 102 7.77 -0.07 -22.28
CA LYS A 102 6.98 0.84 -21.45
C LYS A 102 5.85 0.11 -20.74
N LEU A 103 5.10 -0.74 -21.44
CA LEU A 103 3.99 -1.52 -20.89
C LEU A 103 4.46 -2.46 -19.78
N ILE A 104 5.62 -3.10 -19.93
CA ILE A 104 6.19 -3.96 -18.88
C ILE A 104 6.56 -3.12 -17.65
N LYS A 105 7.14 -1.93 -17.83
CA LYS A 105 7.45 -1.03 -16.70
C LYS A 105 6.19 -0.57 -15.99
N GLU A 106 5.17 -0.16 -16.74
CA GLU A 106 3.88 0.24 -16.19
C GLU A 106 3.19 -0.92 -15.47
N ASN A 107 3.18 -2.11 -16.07
CA ASN A 107 2.59 -3.30 -15.46
C ASN A 107 3.27 -3.67 -14.14
N ASN A 108 4.61 -3.62 -14.11
CA ASN A 108 5.37 -3.87 -12.89
C ASN A 108 5.10 -2.80 -11.82
N GLU A 109 5.03 -1.53 -12.22
CA GLU A 109 4.72 -0.42 -11.30
C GLU A 109 3.30 -0.56 -10.72
N LEU A 110 2.31 -0.84 -11.56
CA LEU A 110 0.93 -1.08 -11.12
C LEU A 110 0.84 -2.31 -10.21
N HIS A 111 1.57 -3.38 -10.52
CA HIS A 111 1.62 -4.56 -9.65
C HIS A 111 2.21 -4.23 -8.27
N LEU A 112 3.27 -3.42 -8.20
CA LEU A 112 3.84 -2.96 -6.93
C LEU A 112 2.87 -2.04 -6.18
N GLN A 113 2.16 -1.15 -6.86
CA GLN A 113 1.14 -0.30 -6.25
C GLN A 113 -0.03 -1.12 -5.69
N LEU A 114 -0.49 -2.13 -6.44
CA LEU A 114 -1.54 -3.04 -5.98
C LEU A 114 -1.13 -3.80 -4.72
N ILE A 115 0.13 -4.27 -4.65
CA ILE A 115 0.65 -4.92 -3.44
C ILE A 115 0.63 -3.95 -2.26
N LYS A 116 1.15 -2.72 -2.44
CA LYS A 116 1.18 -1.72 -1.37
C LYS A 116 -0.21 -1.39 -0.84
N ILE A 117 -1.16 -1.09 -1.74
CA ILE A 117 -2.53 -0.77 -1.37
C ILE A 117 -3.18 -1.96 -0.64
N LYS A 118 -2.92 -3.19 -1.09
CA LYS A 118 -3.43 -4.38 -0.41
C LYS A 118 -2.87 -4.51 1.00
N ASP A 119 -1.56 -4.33 1.18
CA ASP A 119 -0.92 -4.42 2.51
C ASP A 119 -1.42 -3.31 3.46
N GLU A 120 -1.63 -2.09 2.95
CA GLU A 120 -2.23 -0.97 3.69
C GLU A 120 -3.67 -1.28 4.12
N LEU A 121 -4.51 -1.80 3.21
CA LEU A 121 -5.87 -2.22 3.52
C LEU A 121 -5.91 -3.38 4.52
N ASP A 122 -5.05 -4.38 4.36
CA ASP A 122 -4.95 -5.51 5.28
C ASP A 122 -4.50 -5.05 6.69
N PHE A 123 -3.66 -4.03 6.77
CA PHE A 123 -3.28 -3.39 8.02
C PHE A 123 -4.45 -2.63 8.65
N GLU A 124 -5.15 -1.78 7.88
CA GLU A 124 -6.30 -1.00 8.37
C GLU A 124 -7.44 -1.91 8.84
N ILE A 125 -7.72 -3.00 8.10
CA ILE A 125 -8.72 -4.00 8.50
C ILE A 125 -8.36 -4.63 9.85
N LYS A 126 -7.08 -4.94 10.09
CA LYS A 126 -6.63 -5.49 11.38
C LYS A 126 -6.81 -4.47 12.50
N GLU A 127 -6.46 -3.22 12.28
CA GLU A 127 -6.61 -2.15 13.26
C GLU A 127 -8.08 -1.86 13.59
N LEU A 128 -8.95 -1.82 12.58
CA LEU A 128 -10.39 -1.63 12.79
C LEU A 128 -11.01 -2.81 13.54
N LYS A 129 -10.58 -4.05 13.26
CA LYS A 129 -11.03 -5.24 14.01
C LYS A 129 -10.62 -5.19 15.48
N THR A 130 -9.39 -4.77 15.80
CA THR A 130 -8.98 -4.66 17.21
C THR A 130 -9.74 -3.55 17.94
N LYS A 131 -9.97 -2.40 17.29
CA LYS A 131 -10.81 -1.31 17.84
C LYS A 131 -12.25 -1.77 18.06
N LEU A 132 -12.82 -2.49 17.10
CA LEU A 132 -14.17 -3.05 17.21
C LEU A 132 -14.27 -4.00 18.40
N SER A 133 -13.38 -4.99 18.48
CA SER A 133 -13.36 -5.94 19.60
C SER A 133 -13.20 -5.22 20.94
N LYS A 134 -12.29 -4.24 21.05
CA LYS A 134 -12.13 -3.45 22.29
C LYS A 134 -13.44 -2.75 22.69
N SER A 135 -14.09 -2.07 21.75
CA SER A 135 -15.37 -1.39 21.99
C SER A 135 -16.50 -2.36 22.36
N GLU A 136 -16.54 -3.54 21.75
CA GLU A 136 -17.52 -4.59 22.09
C GLU A 136 -17.33 -5.10 23.54
N HIS A 137 -16.09 -5.31 23.98
CA HIS A 137 -15.79 -5.70 25.36
C HIS A 137 -16.20 -4.60 26.34
N GLU A 138 -15.81 -3.34 26.08
CA GLU A 138 -16.20 -2.20 26.92
C GLU A 138 -17.73 -2.04 26.99
N ASN A 139 -18.44 -2.23 25.88
CA ASN A 139 -19.91 -2.19 25.85
C ASN A 139 -20.53 -3.34 26.65
N SER A 140 -19.97 -4.54 26.56
CA SER A 140 -20.40 -5.68 27.38
C SER A 140 -20.21 -5.39 28.88
N ASP A 141 -19.07 -4.84 29.26
CA ASP A 141 -18.76 -4.50 30.66
C ASP A 141 -19.70 -3.39 31.18
N LEU A 142 -19.96 -2.36 30.37
CA LEU A 142 -20.90 -1.30 30.71
C LEU A 142 -22.34 -1.83 30.85
N ARG A 143 -22.77 -2.76 30.00
CA ARG A 143 -24.08 -3.41 30.13
C ARG A 143 -24.18 -4.25 31.40
N PHE A 144 -23.12 -4.97 31.75
CA PHE A 144 -23.04 -5.72 33.00
C PHE A 144 -23.12 -4.79 34.21
N LEU A 145 -22.34 -3.71 34.21
CA LEU A 145 -22.34 -2.70 35.28
C LEU A 145 -23.70 -1.99 35.40
N ASN A 146 -24.33 -1.65 34.29
CA ASN A 146 -25.68 -1.07 34.28
C ASN A 146 -26.71 -2.03 34.91
N THR A 147 -26.64 -3.31 34.55
CA THR A 147 -27.50 -4.36 35.13
C THR A 147 -27.30 -4.50 36.64
N GLN A 148 -26.05 -4.44 37.11
CA GLN A 148 -25.71 -4.42 38.53
C GLN A 148 -26.31 -3.20 39.25
N TYR A 149 -26.15 -1.99 38.70
CA TYR A 149 -26.71 -0.78 39.29
C TYR A 149 -28.24 -0.79 39.31
N LEU A 150 -28.88 -1.33 38.27
CA LEU A 150 -30.33 -1.52 38.27
C LEU A 150 -30.79 -2.45 39.40
N HIS A 151 -30.08 -3.56 39.64
CA HIS A 151 -30.38 -4.44 40.77
C HIS A 151 -30.18 -3.74 42.12
N LYS A 152 -29.08 -2.99 42.27
CA LYS A 152 -28.80 -2.24 43.49
C LYS A 152 -29.86 -1.16 43.76
N LEU A 153 -30.26 -0.42 42.72
CA LEU A 153 -31.32 0.59 42.80
C LEU A 153 -32.62 -0.04 43.28
N ARG A 154 -33.08 -1.14 42.63
CA ARG A 154 -34.29 -1.85 43.05
C ARG A 154 -34.24 -2.32 44.50
N SER A 155 -33.07 -2.78 44.96
CA SER A 155 -32.88 -3.19 46.36
C SER A 155 -33.06 -2.02 47.32
N ILE A 156 -32.46 -0.87 47.02
CA ILE A 156 -32.56 0.35 47.85
C ILE A 156 -33.99 0.89 47.82
N GLU A 157 -34.63 0.92 46.66
CA GLU A 157 -36.03 1.36 46.53
C GLU A 157 -36.98 0.48 47.34
N LYS A 158 -36.76 -0.84 47.35
CA LYS A 158 -37.54 -1.76 48.18
C LYS A 158 -37.31 -1.48 49.67
N GLU A 159 -36.06 -1.36 50.10
CA GLU A 159 -35.72 -1.05 51.49
C GLU A 159 -36.31 0.31 51.93
N SER A 160 -36.27 1.32 51.07
CA SER A 160 -36.87 2.63 51.33
C SER A 160 -38.39 2.52 51.47
N LYS A 161 -39.06 1.75 50.60
CA LYS A 161 -40.52 1.50 50.71
C LYS A 161 -40.87 0.79 52.01
N ASP A 162 -40.09 -0.21 52.41
CA ASP A 162 -40.32 -0.97 53.63
C ASP A 162 -40.09 -0.12 54.89
N LYS A 163 -39.04 0.72 54.89
CA LYS A 163 -38.80 1.73 55.94
C LYS A 163 -39.95 2.73 56.06
N SER A 164 -40.43 3.27 54.92
CA SER A 164 -41.56 4.19 54.92
C SER A 164 -42.84 3.55 55.44
N LYS A 165 -43.15 2.31 55.04
CA LYS A 165 -44.28 1.54 55.60
C LYS A 165 -44.12 1.35 57.11
N LYS A 166 -42.93 0.97 57.56
CA LYS A 166 -42.66 0.77 58.99
C LYS A 166 -42.87 2.04 59.81
N ILE A 167 -42.49 3.20 59.27
CA ILE A 167 -42.74 4.50 59.90
C ILE A 167 -44.24 4.77 60.00
N LEU A 168 -45.01 4.54 58.93
CA LEU A 168 -46.47 4.71 58.94
C LEU A 168 -47.14 3.79 59.97
N ASP A 169 -46.77 2.50 60.01
CA ASP A 169 -47.29 1.54 61.00
C ASP A 169 -47.00 1.99 62.44
N LEU A 170 -45.80 2.52 62.68
CA LEU A 170 -45.40 3.01 64.00
C LEU A 170 -46.14 4.30 64.38
N GLN A 171 -46.34 5.20 63.40
CA GLN A 171 -47.14 6.41 63.60
C GLN A 171 -48.59 6.06 63.92
N GLU A 172 -49.21 5.12 63.19
CA GLU A 172 -50.57 4.65 63.46
C GLU A 172 -50.69 4.07 64.88
N LYS A 173 -49.76 3.20 65.28
CA LYS A 173 -49.72 2.66 66.65
C LYS A 173 -49.51 3.75 67.69
N ASN A 174 -48.70 4.76 67.41
CA ASN A 174 -48.50 5.90 68.30
C ASN A 174 -49.79 6.73 68.44
N PHE A 175 -50.51 6.99 67.34
CA PHE A 175 -51.80 7.68 67.36
C PHE A 175 -52.85 6.90 68.16
N GLN A 176 -52.89 5.57 68.04
CA GLN A 176 -53.81 4.73 68.83
C GLN A 176 -53.41 4.66 70.32
N ALA A 177 -52.12 4.73 70.64
CA ALA A 177 -51.63 4.84 72.02
C ALA A 177 -51.94 6.20 72.66
N VAL A 178 -52.29 7.21 71.85
CA VAL A 178 -52.79 8.50 72.31
C VAL A 178 -54.32 8.45 72.29
N ILE A 179 -54.91 8.12 73.45
CA ILE A 179 -56.30 8.34 73.91
C ILE A 179 -56.89 7.05 74.48
N GLN A 180 -56.70 6.88 75.79
CA GLN A 180 -57.80 6.56 76.70
C GLN A 180 -57.43 7.09 78.10
N THR A 181 -57.53 8.41 78.28
CA THR A 181 -58.00 8.87 79.59
C THR A 181 -59.51 8.75 79.55
N SER A 182 -60.04 7.65 80.05
CA SER A 182 -61.40 7.63 80.52
C SER A 182 -61.52 8.71 81.60
N SER A 183 -62.38 9.68 81.37
CA SER A 183 -63.53 9.92 82.24
C SER A 183 -64.01 11.33 82.03
N GLY A 184 -65.32 11.46 81.82
CA GLY A 184 -65.99 12.70 82.14
C GLY A 184 -65.71 13.07 83.59
N SER A 185 -65.69 14.37 83.82
CA SER A 185 -65.87 14.99 85.14
C SER A 185 -64.67 14.94 86.10
N VAL A 186 -64.27 16.15 86.50
CA VAL A 186 -63.65 16.53 87.79
C VAL A 186 -62.12 16.70 87.84
N SER A 187 -61.78 17.91 88.28
CA SER A 187 -60.56 18.41 88.92
C SER A 187 -59.52 19.14 88.06
N LYS A 188 -59.53 20.46 88.26
CA LYS A 188 -58.43 21.40 88.06
C LYS A 188 -57.21 20.93 88.87
N GLN A 189 -56.23 20.30 88.23
CA GLN A 189 -54.84 20.37 88.68
C GLN A 189 -53.94 20.02 87.49
N GLY A 190 -52.99 20.92 87.21
CA GLY A 190 -52.17 20.89 86.02
C GLY A 190 -51.34 19.60 85.93
N LEU A 191 -51.78 18.69 85.06
CA LEU A 191 -50.93 17.62 84.55
C LEU A 191 -50.03 18.21 83.48
N CYS A 192 -48.82 18.59 83.91
CA CYS A 192 -47.68 18.88 83.05
C CYS A 192 -47.24 17.57 82.36
N PHE A 193 -47.96 17.18 81.32
CA PHE A 193 -47.34 16.41 80.25
C PHE A 193 -46.58 17.40 79.40
N ARG A 194 -45.32 17.63 79.78
CA ARG A 194 -44.32 18.25 78.92
C ARG A 194 -44.19 17.38 77.68
N ARG A 195 -45.07 17.60 76.69
CA ARG A 195 -44.83 17.14 75.33
C ARG A 195 -43.46 17.68 75.00
N GLN A 196 -42.48 16.79 74.84
CA GLN A 196 -41.19 17.15 74.27
C GLN A 196 -41.48 17.63 72.86
N ARG A 197 -41.72 18.93 72.71
CA ARG A 197 -41.65 19.57 71.42
C ARG A 197 -40.18 19.47 71.02
N LEU A 198 -39.94 18.72 69.96
CA LEU A 198 -38.71 18.87 69.20
C LEU A 198 -38.76 20.29 68.64
N ASP A 199 -38.11 21.21 69.35
CA ASP A 199 -37.81 22.52 68.81
C ASP A 199 -36.87 22.28 67.63
N ILE A 200 -37.30 22.70 66.46
CA ILE A 200 -36.49 22.61 65.25
C ILE A 200 -35.58 23.82 65.29
N ASP A 201 -34.38 23.66 65.86
CA ASP A 201 -33.44 24.76 66.10
C ASP A 201 -32.97 25.48 64.82
N CYS A 202 -33.23 24.90 63.64
CA CYS A 202 -32.99 25.56 62.36
C CYS A 202 -33.79 24.88 61.24
N MET A 203 -34.53 25.65 60.45
CA MET A 203 -34.96 25.19 59.13
C MET A 203 -33.72 25.02 58.27
N LEU A 204 -33.54 23.84 57.65
CA LEU A 204 -32.50 23.64 56.64
C LEU A 204 -32.58 24.80 55.64
N PRO A 205 -31.45 25.46 55.32
CA PRO A 205 -31.46 26.57 54.39
C PRO A 205 -32.10 26.12 53.08
N PRO A 206 -32.91 26.99 52.42
CA PRO A 206 -33.49 26.65 51.13
C PRO A 206 -32.33 26.27 50.20
N PRO A 207 -32.51 25.24 49.35
CA PRO A 207 -31.47 24.83 48.42
C PRO A 207 -31.03 26.07 47.68
N THR A 208 -29.77 26.46 47.88
CA THR A 208 -29.17 27.54 47.11
C THR A 208 -29.28 27.08 45.68
N LYS A 209 -30.20 27.71 44.93
CA LYS A 209 -30.11 27.71 43.49
C LYS A 209 -28.77 28.37 43.22
N THR A 210 -27.73 27.56 43.05
CA THR A 210 -26.47 28.02 42.49
C THR A 210 -26.82 28.53 41.11
N CYS A 211 -27.01 29.84 41.12
CA CYS A 211 -27.06 30.75 40.02
C CYS A 211 -25.99 30.36 39.00
N SER A 212 -26.40 29.74 37.90
CA SER A 212 -25.60 29.70 36.68
C SER A 212 -26.06 30.84 35.79
N THR A 213 -25.80 32.08 36.22
CA THR A 213 -25.82 33.25 35.35
C THR A 213 -24.58 34.09 35.61
N THR A 214 -23.86 34.30 34.50
CA THR A 214 -22.95 35.42 34.18
C THR A 214 -21.58 35.48 34.84
N SER A 215 -20.58 35.01 34.07
CA SER A 215 -19.46 35.81 33.53
C SER A 215 -18.90 37.00 34.33
N LEU A 216 -17.56 36.94 34.48
CA LEU A 216 -16.58 38.04 34.43
C LEU A 216 -16.89 39.33 35.21
N ALA A 217 -16.11 39.59 36.28
CA ALA A 217 -15.27 40.79 36.37
C ALA A 217 -14.41 40.83 37.64
N SER A 218 -13.11 41.08 37.40
CA SER A 218 -12.20 41.93 38.18
C SER A 218 -11.95 41.68 39.67
N ASN A 219 -10.70 41.24 39.90
CA ASN A 219 -9.93 41.38 41.13
C ASN A 219 -9.93 42.82 41.67
N GLY A 220 -10.09 42.94 43.00
CA GLY A 220 -9.96 44.20 43.73
C GLY A 220 -10.19 44.06 45.23
N SER A 221 -9.22 43.46 45.92
CA SER A 221 -8.80 43.80 47.29
C SER A 221 -9.60 43.31 48.52
N SER A 222 -8.85 42.50 49.27
CA SER A 222 -8.67 42.53 50.73
C SER A 222 -9.76 42.02 51.67
N GLY A 223 -9.44 40.90 52.30
CA GLY A 223 -9.56 40.77 53.74
C GLY A 223 -10.45 39.64 54.25
N SER A 224 -9.78 38.65 54.85
CA SER A 224 -10.26 37.83 55.97
C SER A 224 -10.59 36.36 55.66
N SER A 225 -9.59 35.55 56.03
CA SER A 225 -9.72 34.35 56.87
C SER A 225 -10.58 33.19 56.36
N GLY A 226 -9.89 32.13 55.95
CA GLY A 226 -10.37 30.75 56.08
C GLY A 226 -10.99 30.15 54.82
N ILE A 227 -10.17 29.81 53.82
CA ILE A 227 -10.59 28.89 52.74
C ILE A 227 -9.47 27.88 52.53
N GLY A 228 -9.48 26.87 53.39
CA GLY A 228 -8.81 25.58 53.17
C GLY A 228 -9.84 24.51 52.85
N GLN A 229 -10.87 24.84 52.07
CA GLN A 229 -11.75 23.85 51.47
C GLN A 229 -11.46 23.88 49.99
N SER A 230 -10.51 23.04 49.58
CA SER A 230 -10.41 22.61 48.20
C SER A 230 -11.81 22.18 47.79
N CYS A 231 -12.48 22.99 46.98
CA CYS A 231 -13.61 22.54 46.21
C CYS A 231 -13.08 21.33 45.45
N ALA A 232 -13.41 20.13 45.92
CA ALA A 232 -13.31 18.94 45.11
C ALA A 232 -14.24 19.25 43.94
N SER A 233 -13.66 19.68 42.82
CA SER A 233 -14.40 20.03 41.62
C SER A 233 -15.34 18.87 41.33
N ASP A 234 -16.63 19.15 41.32
CA ASP A 234 -17.68 18.19 41.04
C ASP A 234 -17.26 17.34 39.81
N PRO A 235 -17.27 16.01 39.88
CA PRO A 235 -16.91 15.13 38.76
C PRO A 235 -17.61 15.53 37.44
N TYR A 236 -18.85 16.03 37.52
CA TYR A 236 -19.58 16.54 36.36
C TYR A 236 -18.93 17.80 35.76
N VAL A 237 -18.45 18.72 36.61
CA VAL A 237 -17.74 19.92 36.18
C VAL A 237 -16.38 19.57 35.57
N ILE A 238 -15.69 18.57 36.12
CA ILE A 238 -14.42 18.07 35.56
C ILE A 238 -14.65 17.51 34.15
N ASP A 239 -15.67 16.69 33.95
CA ASP A 239 -15.96 16.09 32.65
C ASP A 239 -16.45 17.12 31.63
N MET A 240 -17.23 18.13 32.05
CA MET A 240 -17.59 19.25 31.17
C MET A 240 -16.38 20.09 30.76
N ILE A 241 -15.45 20.35 31.69
CA ILE A 241 -14.22 21.08 31.38
C ILE A 241 -13.35 20.26 30.40
N LYS A 242 -13.20 18.96 30.63
CA LYS A 242 -12.47 18.08 29.71
C LYS A 242 -13.10 18.05 28.31
N LEU A 243 -14.43 17.94 28.23
CA LEU A 243 -15.14 18.01 26.94
C LEU A 243 -14.93 19.34 26.23
N ALA A 244 -14.88 20.44 26.98
CA ALA A 244 -14.58 21.75 26.42
C ALA A 244 -13.12 21.84 25.94
N ASP A 245 -12.16 21.35 26.72
CA ASP A 245 -10.73 21.33 26.35
C ASP A 245 -10.47 20.44 25.13
N ASP A 246 -11.09 19.26 25.07
CA ASP A 246 -11.01 18.35 23.92
C ASP A 246 -11.59 19.02 22.67
N ARG A 247 -12.73 19.72 22.81
CA ARG A 247 -13.35 20.44 21.69
C ARG A 247 -12.50 21.63 21.25
N ILE A 248 -11.88 22.35 22.18
CA ILE A 248 -10.95 23.45 21.89
C ILE A 248 -9.72 22.90 21.15
N SER A 249 -9.15 21.79 21.62
CA SER A 249 -8.01 21.14 20.96
C SER A 249 -8.35 20.69 19.55
N GLN A 250 -9.52 20.06 19.36
CA GLN A 250 -10.00 19.67 18.04
C GLN A 250 -10.15 20.89 17.11
N LEU A 251 -10.81 21.95 17.58
CA LEU A 251 -10.99 23.18 16.80
C LEU A 251 -9.65 23.85 16.46
N GLN A 252 -8.66 23.81 17.36
CA GLN A 252 -7.31 24.28 17.09
C GLN A 252 -6.63 23.47 15.98
N THR A 253 -6.71 22.14 16.03
CA THR A 253 -6.16 21.28 14.97
C THR A 253 -6.84 21.52 13.61
N GLU A 254 -8.16 21.71 13.59
CA GLU A 254 -8.89 22.06 12.37
C GLU A 254 -8.43 23.42 11.83
N LEU A 255 -8.29 24.43 12.69
CA LEU A 255 -7.77 25.75 12.30
C LEU A 255 -6.36 25.69 11.71
N ASP A 256 -5.47 24.89 12.30
CA ASP A 256 -4.10 24.74 11.80
C ASP A 256 -4.08 24.00 10.45
N ASN A 257 -4.91 22.98 10.27
CA ASN A 257 -5.09 22.31 8.99
C ASN A 257 -5.63 23.26 7.91
N TYR A 258 -6.64 24.08 8.25
CA TYR A 258 -7.17 25.07 7.31
C TYR A 258 -6.13 26.15 6.95
N LYS A 259 -5.33 26.62 7.93
CA LYS A 259 -4.23 27.55 7.67
C LYS A 259 -3.18 26.95 6.74
N GLN A 260 -2.75 25.71 6.99
CA GLN A 260 -1.78 25.02 6.14
C GLN A 260 -2.34 24.82 4.73
N SER A 261 -3.62 24.44 4.60
CA SER A 261 -4.28 24.31 3.30
C SER A 261 -4.35 25.65 2.57
N SER A 262 -4.60 26.75 3.27
CA SER A 262 -4.60 28.10 2.71
C SER A 262 -3.22 28.49 2.19
N GLU A 263 -2.18 28.26 3.00
CA GLU A 263 -0.79 28.55 2.63
C GLU A 263 -0.34 27.75 1.39
N ILE A 264 -0.70 26.47 1.31
CA ILE A 264 -0.43 25.64 0.12
C ILE A 264 -1.13 26.21 -1.12
N LEU A 265 -2.39 26.67 -0.98
CA LEU A 265 -3.13 27.27 -2.08
C LEU A 265 -2.51 28.60 -2.52
N GLU A 266 -2.13 29.46 -1.57
CA GLU A 266 -1.44 30.72 -1.84
C GLU A 266 -0.11 30.50 -2.56
N ASN A 267 0.67 29.49 -2.13
CA ASN A 267 1.91 29.10 -2.80
C ASN A 267 1.66 28.60 -4.22
N LYS A 268 0.60 27.81 -4.45
CA LYS A 268 0.20 27.37 -5.80
C LYS A 268 -0.21 28.56 -6.68
N VAL A 269 -1.01 29.48 -6.14
CA VAL A 269 -1.44 30.70 -6.84
C VAL A 269 -0.24 31.59 -7.19
N SER A 270 0.70 31.76 -6.25
CA SER A 270 1.96 32.48 -6.48
C SER A 270 2.79 31.83 -7.60
N ASN A 271 2.94 30.51 -7.57
CA ASN A 271 3.65 29.77 -8.61
C ASN A 271 2.97 29.93 -9.99
N TYR A 272 1.64 29.77 -10.06
CA TYR A 272 0.91 30.01 -11.31
C TYR A 272 1.03 31.45 -11.79
N LYS A 273 0.99 32.43 -10.90
CA LYS A 273 1.21 33.85 -11.25
C LYS A 273 2.60 34.05 -11.85
N THR A 274 3.63 33.47 -11.26
CA THR A 274 5.00 33.46 -11.81
C THR A 274 5.07 32.81 -13.18
N GLN A 275 4.47 31.62 -13.35
CA GLN A 275 4.42 30.94 -14.66
C GLN A 275 3.67 31.76 -15.72
N VAL A 276 2.60 32.45 -15.35
CA VAL A 276 1.86 33.35 -16.25
C VAL A 276 2.70 34.56 -16.63
N ILE A 277 3.47 35.14 -15.70
CA ILE A 277 4.41 36.24 -15.98
C ILE A 277 5.49 35.78 -16.95
N LEU A 278 6.07 34.58 -16.73
CA LEU A 278 7.07 33.98 -17.62
C LEU A 278 6.52 33.73 -19.02
N LYS A 279 5.27 33.24 -19.13
CA LYS A 279 4.61 33.03 -20.43
C LYS A 279 4.20 34.33 -21.13
N LYS A 280 3.86 35.39 -20.38
CA LYS A 280 3.49 36.70 -20.95
C LYS A 280 4.70 37.54 -21.36
N ASN A 281 5.88 37.33 -20.76
CA ASN A 281 7.12 38.06 -21.08
C ASN A 281 8.27 37.12 -21.49
N PRO A 282 8.18 36.41 -22.63
CA PRO A 282 9.26 35.55 -23.12
C PRO A 282 10.53 36.33 -23.56
N GLY A 283 10.45 37.66 -23.68
CA GLY A 283 11.54 38.51 -24.14
C GLY A 283 12.65 38.78 -23.11
N PHE A 284 12.35 38.75 -21.80
CA PHE A 284 13.33 39.09 -20.76
C PHE A 284 14.36 37.98 -20.53
N TYR A 285 13.93 36.71 -20.55
CA TYR A 285 14.83 35.55 -20.40
C TYR A 285 15.78 35.37 -21.59
N ASN A 286 15.32 35.71 -22.80
CA ASN A 286 16.20 35.65 -23.97
C ASN A 286 17.29 36.72 -23.95
N GLN A 287 17.06 37.84 -23.25
CA GLN A 287 18.05 38.91 -23.11
C GLN A 287 19.08 38.58 -22.03
N GLU A 288 18.67 37.98 -20.90
CA GLU A 288 19.61 37.50 -19.88
C GLU A 288 20.44 36.29 -20.36
N ILE A 289 19.84 35.33 -21.07
CA ILE A 289 20.57 34.19 -21.63
C ILE A 289 21.54 34.64 -22.74
N SER A 290 21.17 35.64 -23.55
CA SER A 290 22.11 36.20 -24.54
C SER A 290 23.25 36.97 -23.87
N PHE A 291 22.98 37.70 -22.79
CA PHE A 291 23.99 38.39 -22.00
C PHE A 291 24.96 37.40 -21.35
N PHE A 292 24.43 36.32 -20.75
CA PHE A 292 25.24 35.27 -20.12
C PHE A 292 26.07 34.49 -21.15
N LYS A 293 25.51 34.14 -22.31
CA LYS A 293 26.27 33.52 -23.42
C LYS A 293 27.35 34.44 -23.96
N THR A 294 27.10 35.75 -24.04
CA THR A 294 28.10 36.73 -24.50
C THR A 294 29.23 36.88 -23.47
N CYS A 295 28.90 36.87 -22.18
CA CYS A 295 29.89 36.95 -21.10
C CYS A 295 30.78 35.69 -21.03
N VAL A 296 30.19 34.50 -21.12
CA VAL A 296 30.95 33.22 -21.14
C VAL A 296 31.87 33.15 -22.35
N ARG A 297 31.40 33.58 -23.53
CA ARG A 297 32.22 33.59 -24.76
C ARG A 297 33.35 34.62 -24.70
N SER A 298 33.16 35.73 -23.99
CA SER A 298 34.20 36.72 -23.72
C SER A 298 35.27 36.20 -22.75
N CYS A 299 34.88 35.38 -21.76
CA CYS A 299 35.83 34.72 -20.86
C CYS A 299 36.65 33.62 -21.56
N GLU A 300 36.03 32.81 -22.42
CA GLU A 300 36.74 31.76 -23.18
C GLU A 300 37.77 32.34 -24.16
N ASN A 301 37.46 33.47 -24.79
CA ASN A 301 38.39 34.11 -25.74
C ASN A 301 39.57 34.82 -25.06
N ASN A 302 39.49 35.16 -23.77
CA ASN A 302 40.58 35.76 -23.01
C ASN A 302 41.53 34.73 -22.37
N LEU A 303 41.24 33.43 -22.49
CA LEU A 303 42.06 32.36 -21.91
C LEU A 303 43.02 31.68 -22.92
N VAL A 304 43.08 32.18 -24.17
CA VAL A 304 43.85 31.58 -25.28
C VAL A 304 44.97 32.52 -25.81
N LEU A 305 45.36 33.54 -25.03
CA LEU A 305 46.59 34.33 -25.25
C LEU A 305 47.71 33.82 -24.32
#